data_AF-A0A0Q7PDU7-F1
#
_entry.id   AF-A0A0Q7PDU7-F1
#
_cell.length_a   1.000
_cell.length_b   1.000
_cell.length_c   1.000
_cell.angle_alpha   90.00
_cell.angle_beta   90.00
_cell.angle_gamma   90.00
#
_symmetry.space_group_name_H-M   'P 1'
#
loop_
_entity.id
_entity.type
_entity.pdbx_description
1 polymer ?
#
loop_
_entity_poly.entity_id
_entity_poly.type
_entity_poly.pdbx_seq_one_letter_code
_entity_poly.pdbx_strand_id
1 'polypeptide(L)'
;MSRTAARRAFAEAGLKPADVDLIEVHDATAYGEILQLEMLELCGPGEAAKFVAAGETGPGGKLPVNTSGGLVAKGHPVAATGLSMIHELATQLRHEAGPRQVEGADVALAENGGGVLGLEEAACVVTILERPA
;
A
#
# COMPACT_ATOMS: atom_id res chain seq x y z
N MET A 1 1.68 14.03 3.93
CA MET A 1 2.52 13.54 5.06
C MET A 1 3.17 12.18 4.77
N SER A 2 2.54 11.35 3.93
CA SER A 2 2.95 9.97 3.67
C SER A 2 4.39 9.83 3.17
N ARG A 3 4.91 10.76 2.35
CA ARG A 3 6.33 10.76 1.93
C ARG A 3 7.32 10.79 3.10
N THR A 4 7.05 11.61 4.10
CA THR A 4 7.91 11.70 5.28
C THR A 4 7.82 10.42 6.12
N ALA A 5 6.61 9.85 6.27
CA ALA A 5 6.41 8.60 6.99
C ALA A 5 7.08 7.41 6.27
N ALA A 6 6.92 7.31 4.95
CA ALA A 6 7.50 6.26 4.12
C ALA A 6 9.02 6.26 4.19
N ARG A 7 9.66 7.42 3.99
CA ARG A 7 11.12 7.54 4.08
C ARG A 7 11.66 7.12 5.45
N ARG A 8 10.93 7.42 6.52
CA ARG A 8 11.29 6.97 7.88
C ARG A 8 11.12 5.46 8.02
N ALA A 9 9.99 4.89 7.59
CA ALA A 9 9.74 3.46 7.66
C ALA A 9 10.78 2.65 6.86
N PHE A 10 11.09 3.06 5.62
CA PHE A 10 12.13 2.42 4.82
C PHE A 10 13.52 2.51 5.47
N ALA A 11 13.88 3.69 6.00
CA ALA A 11 15.15 3.86 6.70
C ALA A 11 15.24 3.00 7.98
N GLU A 12 14.15 2.89 8.75
CA GLU A 12 14.08 2.05 9.94
C GLU A 12 14.14 0.55 9.59
N ALA A 13 13.52 0.13 8.50
CA ALA A 13 13.54 -1.25 8.02
C ALA A 13 14.84 -1.63 7.29
N GLY A 14 15.65 -0.66 6.85
CA GLY A 14 16.83 -0.92 6.02
C GLY A 14 16.50 -1.38 4.59
N LEU A 15 15.28 -1.08 4.13
CA LEU A 15 14.75 -1.48 2.83
C LEU A 15 14.58 -0.27 1.90
N LYS A 16 14.41 -0.53 0.61
CA LYS A 16 14.11 0.43 -0.44
C LYS A 16 12.68 0.23 -0.95
N PRO A 17 12.08 1.24 -1.59
CA PRO A 17 10.77 1.08 -2.23
C PRO A 17 10.71 -0.09 -3.23
N ALA A 18 11.83 -0.38 -3.91
CA ALA A 18 11.93 -1.48 -4.87
C ALA A 18 11.97 -2.89 -4.23
N ASP A 19 12.11 -2.97 -2.90
CA ASP A 19 12.11 -4.24 -2.16
C ASP A 19 10.69 -4.64 -1.72
N VAL A 20 9.66 -3.84 -2.00
CA VAL A 20 8.26 -4.09 -1.60
C VAL A 20 7.53 -4.87 -2.69
N ASP A 21 6.92 -6.01 -2.33
CA ASP A 21 6.23 -6.89 -3.28
C ASP A 21 4.76 -6.54 -3.47
N LEU A 22 4.12 -5.97 -2.44
CA LEU A 22 2.72 -5.56 -2.46
C LEU A 22 2.42 -4.50 -1.42
N ILE A 23 1.35 -3.72 -1.65
CA ILE A 23 0.92 -2.68 -0.71
C ILE A 23 -0.58 -2.67 -0.46
N GLU A 24 -0.97 -2.19 0.73
CA GLU A 24 -2.32 -1.70 1.00
C GLU A 24 -2.21 -0.19 1.34
N VAL A 25 -2.98 0.65 0.66
CA VAL A 25 -2.96 2.11 0.82
C VAL A 25 -4.35 2.64 1.14
N HIS A 26 -4.44 3.81 1.77
CA HIS A 26 -5.72 4.42 2.12
C HIS A 26 -6.41 5.06 0.91
N ASP A 27 -7.09 4.24 0.11
CA ASP A 27 -7.85 4.63 -1.07
C ASP A 27 -9.33 4.96 -0.72
N ALA A 28 -9.58 5.84 0.26
CA ALA A 28 -10.95 6.29 0.55
C ALA A 28 -11.65 6.92 -0.69
N THR A 29 -10.86 7.32 -1.69
CA THR A 29 -11.29 7.58 -3.06
C THR A 29 -10.29 6.92 -4.03
N ALA A 30 -10.70 6.66 -5.27
CA ALA A 30 -9.80 6.10 -6.30
C ALA A 30 -8.54 6.94 -6.55
N TYR A 31 -8.58 8.25 -6.26
CA TYR A 31 -7.41 9.12 -6.33
C TYR A 31 -6.34 8.76 -5.29
N GLY A 32 -6.74 8.23 -4.13
CA GLY A 32 -5.83 7.85 -3.05
C GLY A 32 -4.80 6.82 -3.50
N GLU A 33 -5.21 5.80 -4.27
CA GLU A 33 -4.28 4.82 -4.86
C GLU A 33 -3.19 5.50 -5.69
N ILE A 34 -3.59 6.37 -6.62
CA ILE A 34 -2.66 7.08 -7.52
C ILE A 34 -1.73 8.00 -6.73
N LEU A 35 -2.28 8.77 -5.78
CA LEU A 35 -1.50 9.70 -4.96
C LEU A 35 -0.44 8.95 -4.14
N GLN A 36 -0.83 7.87 -3.48
CA GLN A 36 0.04 7.18 -2.54
C GLN A 36 1.21 6.47 -3.24
N LEU A 37 1.07 6.03 -4.49
CA LEU A 37 2.22 5.51 -5.26
C LEU A 37 3.38 6.51 -5.37
N GLU A 38 3.08 7.79 -5.58
CA GLU A 38 4.12 8.84 -5.68
C GLU A 38 4.59 9.29 -4.30
N MET A 39 3.70 9.31 -3.31
CA MET A 39 4.05 9.71 -1.95
C MET A 39 4.95 8.68 -1.27
N LEU A 40 4.71 7.38 -1.52
CA LEU A 40 5.50 6.28 -1.00
C LEU A 40 6.80 6.03 -1.79
N GLU A 41 7.04 6.79 -2.86
CA GLU A 41 8.23 6.68 -3.71
C GLU A 41 8.34 5.33 -4.44
N LEU A 42 7.20 4.72 -4.75
CA LEU A 42 7.06 3.46 -5.48
C LEU A 42 7.06 3.68 -7.00
N CYS A 43 6.81 4.91 -7.43
CA CYS A 43 7.04 5.38 -8.80
C CYS A 43 7.52 6.84 -8.80
N GLY A 44 7.98 7.33 -9.96
CA GLY A 44 8.44 8.71 -10.10
C GLY A 44 7.29 9.73 -10.04
N PRO A 45 7.60 11.01 -9.77
CA PRO A 45 6.60 12.09 -9.78
C PRO A 45 5.88 12.20 -11.12
N GLY A 46 4.55 12.19 -11.11
CA GLY A 46 3.70 12.22 -12.30
C GLY A 46 3.62 10.89 -13.08
N GLU A 47 4.20 9.80 -12.57
CA GLU A 47 4.20 8.50 -13.25
C GLU A 47 3.04 7.60 -12.79
N ALA A 48 2.47 7.82 -11.61
CA ALA A 48 1.50 6.90 -11.00
C ALA A 48 0.27 6.64 -11.89
N ALA A 49 -0.29 7.69 -12.51
CA ALA A 49 -1.45 7.53 -13.38
C ALA A 49 -1.17 6.62 -14.58
N LYS A 50 0.02 6.71 -15.18
CA LYS A 50 0.42 5.84 -16.30
C LYS A 50 0.71 4.42 -15.82
N PHE A 51 1.33 4.29 -14.63
CA PHE A 51 1.62 3.01 -14.00
C PHE A 51 0.32 2.22 -13.73
N VAL A 52 -0.67 2.86 -13.10
CA VAL A 52 -2.01 2.29 -12.87
C VAL A 52 -2.72 1.98 -14.19
N ALA A 53 -2.71 2.92 -15.16
CA ALA A 53 -3.36 2.71 -16.45
C ALA A 53 -2.75 1.57 -17.28
N ALA A 54 -1.48 1.24 -17.06
CA ALA A 54 -0.81 0.08 -17.66
C ALA A 54 -1.17 -1.25 -16.99
N GLY A 55 -1.96 -1.24 -15.91
CA GLY A 55 -2.38 -2.42 -15.16
C GLY A 55 -1.35 -2.91 -14.15
N GLU A 56 -0.30 -2.11 -13.87
CA GLU A 56 0.83 -2.53 -13.04
C GLU A 56 0.46 -2.68 -11.55
N THR A 57 -0.65 -2.07 -11.12
CA THR A 57 -1.20 -2.21 -9.77
C THR A 57 -2.18 -3.37 -9.59
N GLY A 58 -2.58 -4.02 -10.69
CA GLY A 58 -3.53 -5.13 -10.66
C GLY A 58 -2.90 -6.49 -10.31
N PRO A 59 -3.72 -7.56 -10.22
CA PRO A 59 -3.23 -8.92 -10.05
C PRO A 59 -2.26 -9.31 -11.18
N GLY A 60 -1.05 -9.75 -10.81
CA GLY A 60 0.01 -10.10 -11.76
C GLY A 60 0.75 -8.90 -12.38
N GLY A 61 0.42 -7.67 -11.97
CA GLY A 61 1.19 -6.48 -12.29
C GLY A 61 2.50 -6.39 -11.49
N LYS A 62 3.34 -5.39 -11.81
CA LYS A 62 4.64 -5.21 -11.13
C LYS A 62 4.55 -4.94 -9.64
N LEU A 63 3.49 -4.26 -9.19
CA LEU A 63 3.31 -3.92 -7.77
C LEU A 63 1.83 -3.98 -7.43
N PRO A 64 1.30 -5.16 -7.08
CA PRO A 64 -0.09 -5.29 -6.66
C PRO A 64 -0.44 -4.33 -5.52
N VAL A 65 -1.48 -3.52 -5.75
CA VAL A 65 -2.01 -2.57 -4.77
C VAL A 65 -3.40 -3.03 -4.33
N ASN A 66 -3.65 -2.95 -3.03
CA ASN A 66 -4.97 -3.17 -2.46
C ASN A 66 -5.58 -4.52 -2.87
N THR A 67 -4.83 -5.61 -2.70
CA THR A 67 -5.28 -6.98 -3.05
C THR A 67 -6.54 -7.41 -2.30
N SER A 68 -6.89 -6.73 -1.20
CA SER A 68 -8.18 -6.92 -0.51
C SER A 68 -9.39 -6.32 -1.24
N GLY A 69 -9.15 -5.54 -2.31
CA GLY A 69 -10.13 -4.71 -3.01
C GLY A 69 -10.11 -3.23 -2.58
N GLY A 70 -9.26 -2.87 -1.61
CA GLY A 70 -9.14 -1.48 -1.13
C GLY A 70 -10.39 -0.97 -0.43
N LEU A 71 -10.31 0.21 0.15
CA LEU A 71 -11.41 0.88 0.84
C LEU A 71 -12.59 1.13 -0.12
N VAL A 72 -12.30 1.34 -1.41
CA VAL A 72 -13.33 1.56 -2.44
C VAL A 72 -14.26 0.35 -2.60
N ALA A 73 -13.74 -0.89 -2.61
CA ALA A 73 -14.56 -2.08 -2.83
C ALA A 73 -14.83 -2.90 -1.56
N LYS A 74 -13.81 -3.13 -0.71
CA LYS A 74 -13.94 -3.85 0.58
C LYS A 74 -14.81 -3.08 1.57
N GLY A 75 -14.81 -1.74 1.46
CA GLY A 75 -15.47 -0.82 2.36
C GLY A 75 -14.50 -0.19 3.38
N HIS A 76 -14.94 0.94 3.95
CA HIS A 76 -14.13 1.78 4.83
C HIS A 76 -14.77 1.99 6.21
N PRO A 77 -14.83 0.96 7.08
CA PRO A 77 -15.12 1.16 8.49
C PRO A 77 -13.92 1.87 9.14
N VAL A 78 -14.02 3.19 9.29
CA VAL A 78 -12.89 4.10 9.59
C VAL A 78 -11.93 3.55 10.65
N ALA A 79 -12.43 3.17 11.83
CA ALA A 79 -11.60 2.69 12.93
C ALA A 79 -10.97 1.29 12.69
N ALA A 80 -11.59 0.46 11.85
CA ALA A 80 -11.12 -0.90 11.58
C ALA A 80 -10.27 -1.01 10.30
N THR A 81 -10.15 0.08 9.53
CA THR A 81 -9.49 0.07 8.22
C THR A 81 -8.03 -0.34 8.33
N GLY A 82 -7.25 0.31 9.20
CA GLY A 82 -5.84 -0.05 9.41
C GLY A 82 -5.65 -1.51 9.84
N LEU A 83 -6.53 -2.04 10.69
CA LEU A 83 -6.49 -3.45 11.09
C LEU A 83 -6.78 -4.39 9.91
N SER A 84 -7.73 -4.04 9.05
CA SER A 84 -8.07 -4.84 7.87
C SER A 84 -6.94 -4.87 6.84
N MET A 85 -6.19 -3.77 6.70
CA MET A 85 -5.04 -3.69 5.79
C MET A 85 -3.92 -4.60 6.29
N ILE A 86 -3.56 -4.50 7.58
CA ILE A 86 -2.56 -5.37 8.20
C ILE A 86 -2.97 -6.84 8.12
N HIS A 87 -4.26 -7.15 8.28
CA HIS A 87 -4.77 -8.51 8.12
C HIS A 87 -4.57 -9.06 6.70
N GLU A 88 -4.85 -8.26 5.66
CA GLU A 88 -4.60 -8.69 4.27
C GLU A 88 -3.11 -8.91 4.04
N LEU A 89 -2.25 -7.95 4.40
CA LEU A 89 -0.80 -8.07 4.19
C LEU A 89 -0.22 -9.28 4.94
N ALA A 90 -0.62 -9.49 6.20
CA ALA A 90 -0.21 -10.67 6.95
C ALA A 90 -0.74 -11.98 6.34
N THR A 91 -1.88 -11.96 5.65
CA THR A 91 -2.41 -13.14 4.93
C THR A 91 -1.63 -13.40 3.65
N GLN A 92 -1.26 -12.36 2.92
CA GLN A 92 -0.42 -12.43 1.72
C GLN A 92 0.99 -12.94 2.05
N LEU A 93 1.63 -12.41 3.09
CA LEU A 93 2.97 -12.82 3.55
C LEU A 93 3.00 -14.24 4.14
N ARG A 94 1.86 -14.75 4.62
CA ARG A 94 1.74 -16.17 5.03
C ARG A 94 1.43 -17.11 3.86
N HIS A 95 1.25 -16.57 2.67
CA HIS A 95 0.80 -17.29 1.48
C HIS A 95 -0.56 -17.98 1.63
N GLU A 96 -1.48 -17.33 2.34
CA GLU A 96 -2.82 -17.85 2.65
C GLU A 96 -3.93 -17.08 1.91
N ALA A 97 -3.61 -16.20 0.96
CA ALA A 97 -4.58 -15.29 0.33
C ALA A 97 -5.41 -15.95 -0.80
N GLY A 98 -5.22 -17.25 -1.04
CA GLY A 98 -5.99 -18.03 -2.01
C GLY A 98 -5.87 -17.43 -3.43
N PRO A 99 -6.99 -17.22 -4.15
CA PRO A 99 -6.94 -16.69 -5.52
C PRO A 99 -6.36 -15.27 -5.66
N ARG A 100 -6.23 -14.52 -4.56
CA ARG A 100 -5.66 -13.16 -4.57
C ARG A 100 -4.17 -13.13 -4.23
N GLN A 101 -3.56 -14.30 -4.07
CA GLN A 101 -2.16 -14.42 -3.64
C GLN A 101 -1.21 -13.72 -4.61
N VAL A 102 -0.37 -12.85 -4.08
CA VAL A 102 0.82 -12.33 -4.77
C VAL A 102 1.90 -13.39 -4.68
N GLU A 103 2.39 -13.84 -5.83
CA GLU A 103 3.42 -14.88 -5.92
C GLU A 103 4.73 -14.37 -5.34
N GLY A 104 5.35 -15.14 -4.44
CA GLY A 104 6.67 -14.81 -3.88
C GLY A 104 6.72 -13.61 -2.93
N ALA A 105 5.58 -13.10 -2.45
CA ALA A 105 5.54 -11.96 -1.54
C ALA A 105 6.26 -12.24 -0.21
N ASP A 106 7.35 -11.50 0.06
CA ASP A 106 8.15 -11.56 1.28
C ASP A 106 8.16 -10.21 2.03
N VAL A 107 7.91 -9.08 1.35
CA VAL A 107 7.86 -7.74 1.94
C VAL A 107 6.58 -7.02 1.54
N ALA A 108 5.86 -6.48 2.52
CA ALA A 108 4.59 -5.80 2.33
C ALA A 108 4.55 -4.44 3.03
N LEU A 109 3.83 -3.46 2.48
CA LEU A 109 3.69 -2.13 3.07
C LEU A 109 2.23 -1.71 3.22
N ALA A 110 1.88 -1.17 4.39
CA ALA A 110 0.62 -0.48 4.62
C ALA A 110 0.86 1.04 4.75
N GLU A 111 0.10 1.84 4.01
CA GLU A 111 -0.06 3.28 4.24
C GLU A 111 -1.47 3.53 4.75
N ASN A 112 -1.61 4.06 5.97
CA ASN A 112 -2.90 4.35 6.55
C ASN A 112 -2.99 5.83 6.95
N GLY A 113 -3.74 6.56 6.14
CA GLY A 113 -4.04 7.98 6.30
C GLY A 113 -5.23 8.27 7.21
N GLY A 114 -5.22 9.43 7.87
CA GLY A 114 -6.28 9.89 8.75
C GLY A 114 -6.53 11.40 8.67
N GLY A 115 -7.81 11.78 8.51
CA GLY A 115 -8.23 13.17 8.36
C GLY A 115 -7.81 13.79 7.04
N VAL A 116 -8.21 15.04 6.79
CA VAL A 116 -7.83 15.79 5.58
C VAL A 116 -7.29 17.15 5.98
N LEU A 117 -6.10 17.49 5.50
CA LEU A 117 -5.47 18.79 5.63
C LEU A 117 -5.03 19.28 4.24
N GLY A 118 -5.90 20.06 3.59
CA GLY A 118 -5.70 20.47 2.20
C GLY A 118 -6.00 19.33 1.23
N LEU A 119 -4.99 18.84 0.51
CA LEU A 119 -5.09 17.74 -0.45
C LEU A 119 -4.52 16.42 0.08
N GLU A 120 -3.94 16.42 1.29
CA GLU A 120 -3.28 15.27 1.91
C GLU A 120 -3.92 14.95 3.27
N GLU A 121 -3.48 13.85 3.87
CA GLU A 121 -3.95 13.38 5.16
C GLU A 121 -3.33 14.19 6.32
N ALA A 122 -4.12 14.43 7.37
CA ALA A 122 -3.68 15.16 8.56
C ALA A 122 -2.77 14.32 9.47
N ALA A 123 -2.87 13.00 9.37
CA ALA A 123 -2.01 12.02 10.01
C ALA A 123 -1.76 10.86 9.04
N CYS A 124 -0.59 10.24 9.10
CA CYS A 124 -0.24 9.08 8.29
C CYS A 124 0.62 8.13 9.11
N VAL A 125 0.33 6.83 9.00
CA VAL A 125 1.15 5.74 9.51
C VAL A 125 1.57 4.87 8.34
N VAL A 126 2.88 4.61 8.21
CA VAL A 126 3.42 3.63 7.28
C VAL A 126 4.00 2.47 8.07
N THR A 127 3.60 1.25 7.72
CA THR A 127 4.06 0.01 8.35
C THR A 127 4.65 -0.89 7.28
N ILE A 128 5.87 -1.39 7.49
CA ILE A 128 6.49 -2.42 6.65
C ILE A 128 6.46 -3.74 7.42
N LEU A 129 6.04 -4.81 6.75
CA LEU A 129 6.00 -6.17 7.28
C LEU A 129 6.87 -7.05 6.39
N GLU A 130 7.63 -7.94 7.01
CA GLU A 130 8.48 -8.91 6.32
C GLU A 130 8.13 -10.32 6.81
N ARG A 131 8.11 -11.28 5.89
CA ARG A 131 7.92 -12.70 6.24
C ARG A 131 9.13 -13.19 7.05
N PRO A 132 8.93 -13.91 8.17
CA PRO A 132 10.05 -14.50 8.89
C PRO A 132 10.84 -15.47 8.01
N ALA A 133 12.18 -15.41 8.11
CA ALA A 133 13.10 -16.32 7.44
C ALA A 133 12.97 -17.78 7.90
#